data_AF-A0A6M0FAJ9-F1
#
_entry.id   AF-A0A6M0FAJ9-F1
#
_cell.length_a   1.000
_cell.length_b   1.000
_cell.length_c   1.000
_cell.angle_alpha   90.00
_cell.angle_beta   90.00
_cell.angle_gamma   90.00
#
_symmetry.space_group_name_H-M   'P 1'
#
loop_
_entity.id
_entity.type
_entity.pdbx_description
1 polymer ?
#
loop_
_entity_poly.entity_id
_entity_poly.type
_entity_poly.pdbx_seq_one_letter_code
_entity_poly.pdbx_strand_id
1 'polypeptide(L)'
;VKTMSPDTVSQLSKPLSSEVFQVMERNIIGMLGQLPSEQFNFQISTNRENLGQLLASAMMSGYFLRNAEQRLQFEKSLPTDDTLPTVE
;
A
#
# COMPACT_ATOMS: atom_id res chain seq x y z
N VAL A 1 9.75 -34.88 0.43
CA VAL A 1 9.35 -34.01 -0.70
C VAL A 1 9.99 -34.55 -1.97
N LYS A 2 9.20 -34.94 -2.98
CA LYS A 2 9.71 -35.56 -4.21
C LYS A 2 10.36 -34.46 -5.06
N THR A 3 11.69 -34.37 -5.03
CA THR A 3 12.45 -33.42 -5.84
C THR A 3 12.33 -33.79 -7.31
N MET A 4 11.76 -32.90 -8.12
CA MET A 4 11.77 -33.06 -9.58
C MET A 4 13.19 -32.88 -10.12
N SER A 5 13.51 -33.55 -11.23
CA SER A 5 14.82 -33.38 -11.87
C SER A 5 14.95 -31.95 -12.43
N PRO A 6 16.16 -31.35 -12.42
CA PRO A 6 16.40 -29.99 -12.93
C PRO A 6 15.90 -29.79 -14.38
N ASP A 7 15.98 -30.83 -15.21
CA ASP A 7 15.50 -30.80 -16.59
C ASP A 7 13.98 -30.68 -16.70
N THR A 8 13.24 -31.38 -15.84
CA THR A 8 11.78 -31.27 -15.77
C THR A 8 11.35 -29.90 -15.27
N VAL A 9 12.07 -29.32 -14.30
CA VAL A 9 11.82 -27.94 -13.83
C VAL A 9 12.08 -26.94 -14.95
N SER A 10 13.17 -27.08 -15.71
CA SER A 10 13.53 -26.20 -16.83
C SER A 10 12.52 -26.26 -17.99
N GLN A 11 11.93 -27.43 -18.25
CA GLN A 11 10.87 -27.57 -19.26
C GLN A 11 9.55 -26.98 -18.79
N LEU A 12 9.17 -27.15 -17.51
CA LEU A 12 7.93 -26.57 -16.97
C LEU A 12 8.01 -25.05 -16.72
N SER A 13 9.20 -24.50 -16.50
CA SER A 13 9.39 -23.07 -16.24
C SER A 13 9.42 -22.21 -17.51
N LYS A 14 9.26 -22.83 -18.70
CA LYS A 14 9.10 -22.11 -19.97
C LYS A 14 7.61 -21.92 -20.26
N PRO A 15 7.08 -20.68 -20.21
CA PRO A 15 5.69 -20.42 -20.57
C PRO A 15 5.48 -20.81 -22.04
N LEU A 16 4.48 -21.65 -22.30
CA LEU A 16 4.13 -22.11 -23.65
C LEU A 16 3.58 -20.98 -24.55
N SER A 17 3.13 -19.87 -23.96
CA SER A 17 2.68 -18.66 -24.68
C SER A 17 2.86 -17.39 -23.84
N SER A 18 2.91 -16.23 -24.52
CA SER A 18 2.97 -14.90 -23.89
C SER A 18 1.76 -14.63 -22.97
N GLU A 19 0.60 -15.15 -23.35
CA GLU A 19 -0.65 -14.97 -22.60
C GLU A 19 -0.62 -15.72 -21.26
N VAL A 20 -0.06 -16.93 -21.24
CA VAL A 20 0.17 -17.69 -20.01
C VAL A 20 1.19 -16.99 -19.11
N PHE A 21 2.22 -16.35 -19.67
CA PHE A 21 3.18 -15.56 -18.90
C PHE A 21 2.52 -14.38 -18.19
N GLN A 22 1.68 -13.61 -18.90
CA GLN A 22 0.94 -12.49 -18.30
C GLN A 22 -0.04 -12.94 -17.21
N VAL A 23 -0.71 -14.08 -17.40
CA VAL A 23 -1.60 -14.66 -16.39
C VAL A 23 -0.81 -15.11 -15.16
N MET A 24 0.37 -15.71 -15.34
CA MET A 24 1.24 -16.07 -14.22
C MET A 24 1.77 -14.83 -13.49
N GLU A 25 2.21 -13.81 -14.21
CA GLU A 25 2.67 -12.53 -13.63
C GLU A 25 1.57 -11.90 -12.77
N ARG A 26 0.33 -11.80 -13.28
CA ARG A 26 -0.82 -11.30 -12.52
C ARG A 26 -1.11 -12.13 -11.27
N ASN A 27 -1.06 -13.46 -11.38
CA ASN A 27 -1.25 -14.33 -10.22
C ASN A 27 -0.17 -14.11 -9.16
N ILE A 28 1.10 -14.02 -9.57
CA ILE A 28 2.23 -13.78 -8.67
C ILE A 28 2.10 -12.42 -8.00
N ILE A 29 1.80 -11.35 -8.73
CA ILE A 29 1.59 -10.00 -8.16
C ILE A 29 0.44 -10.04 -7.15
N GLY A 30 -0.66 -10.71 -7.49
CA GLY A 30 -1.81 -10.89 -6.59
C GLY A 30 -1.44 -11.61 -5.29
N MET A 31 -0.66 -12.69 -5.39
CA MET A 31 -0.15 -13.42 -4.22
C MET A 31 0.84 -12.58 -3.40
N LEU A 32 1.75 -11.86 -4.06
CA LEU A 32 2.75 -11.02 -3.41
C LEU A 32 2.11 -9.84 -2.65
N GLY A 33 1.01 -9.28 -3.16
CA GLY A 33 0.25 -8.22 -2.51
C GLY A 33 -0.50 -8.66 -1.24
N GLN A 34 -0.63 -9.97 -1.00
CA GLN A 34 -1.31 -10.56 0.17
C GLN A 34 -0.34 -11.27 1.11
N LEU A 35 0.97 -11.16 0.88
CA LEU A 35 1.97 -11.85 1.69
C LEU A 35 2.06 -11.24 3.09
N PRO A 36 2.08 -12.07 4.15
CA PRO A 36 2.26 -11.59 5.53
C PRO A 36 3.63 -10.94 5.68
N SER A 37 3.67 -9.68 6.13
CA SER A 37 4.90 -8.91 6.31
C SER A 37 5.84 -9.49 7.37
N GLU A 38 5.34 -10.28 8.32
CA GLU A 38 6.15 -10.91 9.36
C GLU A 38 7.02 -12.06 8.83
N GLN A 39 6.64 -12.68 7.71
CA GLN A 39 7.29 -13.88 7.17
C GLN A 39 8.17 -13.56 5.95
N PHE A 40 8.05 -12.37 5.38
CA PHE A 40 8.68 -12.01 4.11
C PHE A 40 9.26 -10.60 4.14
N ASN A 41 10.53 -10.49 3.76
CA ASN A 41 11.19 -9.21 3.54
C ASN A 41 10.89 -8.72 2.11
N PHE A 42 10.43 -7.49 1.98
CA PHE A 42 10.21 -6.85 0.69
C PHE A 42 11.29 -5.82 0.40
N GLN A 43 11.82 -5.86 -0.82
CA GLN A 43 12.73 -4.84 -1.34
C GLN A 43 12.07 -4.17 -2.54
N ILE A 44 11.86 -2.86 -2.44
CA ILE A 44 11.33 -2.05 -3.54
C ILE A 44 12.50 -1.35 -4.20
N SER A 45 12.67 -1.57 -5.51
CA SER A 45 13.66 -0.86 -6.33
C SER A 45 12.95 0.24 -7.13
N THR A 46 13.48 1.45 -7.09
CA THR A 46 12.92 2.61 -7.80
C THR A 46 14.04 3.56 -8.23
N ASN A 47 13.75 4.42 -9.21
CA ASN A 47 14.65 5.51 -9.61
C ASN A 47 14.50 6.74 -8.69
N ARG A 48 15.40 7.71 -8.87
CA ARG A 48 15.48 8.93 -8.07
C ARG A 48 14.24 9.81 -8.24
N GLU A 49 13.73 9.89 -9.46
CA GLU A 49 12.61 10.74 -9.85
C GLU A 49 11.31 10.28 -9.18
N ASN A 50 10.97 8.99 -9.32
CA ASN A 50 9.78 8.39 -8.72
C ASN A 50 9.86 8.41 -7.19
N LEU A 51 11.05 8.15 -6.61
CA LEU A 51 11.25 8.28 -5.17
C LEU A 51 11.04 9.72 -4.69
N GLY A 52 11.58 10.69 -5.43
CA GLY A 52 11.39 12.11 -5.12
C GLY A 52 9.91 12.52 -5.15
N GLN A 53 9.17 12.05 -6.15
CA GLN A 53 7.72 12.32 -6.26
C GLN A 53 6.94 11.69 -5.09
N LEU A 54 7.28 10.46 -4.70
CA LEU A 54 6.67 9.78 -3.56
C LEU A 54 6.93 10.52 -2.25
N LEU A 55 8.16 11.00 -2.03
CA LEU A 55 8.50 11.77 -0.83
C LEU A 55 7.78 13.11 -0.81
N ALA A 56 7.69 13.80 -1.95
CA ALA A 56 6.96 15.06 -2.07
C ALA A 56 5.46 14.89 -1.77
N SER A 57 4.83 13.83 -2.29
CA SER A 57 3.42 13.54 -2.00
C SER A 57 3.21 13.20 -0.53
N ALA A 58 4.07 12.37 0.06
CA ALA A 58 4.01 12.05 1.48
C ALA A 58 4.16 13.30 2.37
N MET A 59 5.05 14.23 2.03
CA MET A 59 5.20 15.50 2.74
C MET A 59 3.91 16.33 2.67
N MET A 60 3.35 16.52 1.48
CA MET A 60 2.09 17.26 1.30
C MET A 60 0.93 16.63 2.07
N SER A 61 0.80 15.31 2.03
CA SER A 61 -0.19 14.58 2.82
C SER A 61 0.02 14.80 4.32
N GLY A 62 1.27 14.81 4.81
CA GLY A 62 1.59 15.10 6.21
C GLY A 62 1.07 16.47 6.67
N TYR A 63 1.30 17.53 5.88
CA TYR A 63 0.76 18.87 6.18
C TYR A 63 -0.75 18.90 6.14
N PHE A 64 -1.38 18.21 5.18
CA PHE A 64 -2.84 18.09 5.10
C PHE A 64 -3.41 17.44 6.37
N LEU A 65 -2.83 16.33 6.84
CA LEU A 65 -3.25 15.67 8.07
C LEU A 65 -3.09 16.58 9.29
N ARG A 66 -1.98 17.31 9.39
CA ARG A 66 -1.75 18.26 10.50
C ARG A 66 -2.78 19.38 10.52
N ASN A 67 -3.12 19.95 9.36
CA ASN A 67 -4.16 20.96 9.26
C ASN A 67 -5.54 20.42 9.66
N ALA A 68 -5.85 19.18 9.25
CA ALA A 68 -7.10 18.51 9.66
C ALA A 68 -7.17 18.30 11.17
N GLU A 69 -6.06 17.89 11.80
CA GLU A 69 -5.96 17.75 13.26
C GLU A 69 -6.17 19.09 13.97
N GLN A 70 -5.53 20.17 13.52
CA GLN A 70 -5.69 21.51 14.10
C GLN A 70 -7.13 21.98 14.04
N ARG A 71 -7.80 21.77 12.89
CA ARG A 71 -9.21 22.12 12.73
C ARG A 71 -10.10 21.33 13.69
N LEU A 72 -9.87 20.02 13.83
CA LEU A 72 -10.61 19.18 14.77
C LEU A 72 -10.39 19.62 16.22
N GLN A 73 -9.16 19.96 16.60
CA GLN A 73 -8.85 20.50 17.92
C GLN A 73 -9.58 21.83 18.18
N PHE A 74 -9.63 22.70 17.17
CA PHE A 74 -10.36 23.97 17.25
C PHE A 74 -11.86 23.74 17.42
N GLU A 75 -12.47 22.88 16.60
CA GLU A 75 -13.88 22.49 16.70
C GLU A 75 -14.22 21.93 18.08
N LYS A 76 -13.34 21.14 18.71
CA LYS A 76 -13.51 20.65 20.09
C LYS A 76 -13.38 21.73 21.16
N SER A 77 -12.59 22.76 20.90
CA SER A 77 -12.34 23.85 21.85
C SER A 77 -13.46 24.90 21.86
N LEU A 78 -14.26 24.96 20.80
CA LEU A 78 -15.46 25.77 20.74
C LEU A 78 -16.54 25.09 21.59
N PRO A 79 -17.06 25.74 22.64
CA PRO A 79 -18.23 25.23 23.33
C PRO A 79 -19.39 25.20 22.33
N THR A 80 -19.98 24.02 22.13
CA THR A 80 -21.24 23.89 21.39
C THR A 80 -22.29 24.66 22.17
N ASP A 81 -22.85 25.71 21.58
CA ASP A 81 -23.91 26.55 22.14
C ASP A 81 -25.26 25.81 22.19
N ASP A 82 -25.28 24.63 22.80
CA ASP A 82 -26.50 23.87 23.12
C ASP A 82 -26.97 24.14 24.56
N THR A 83 -26.35 25.10 25.26
CA THR A 83 -26.80 25.60 26.56
C THR A 83 -27.43 26.99 26.44
N LEU A 84 -28.48 27.11 25.63
CA LEU A 84 -29.45 28.18 25.83
C LEU A 84 -30.21 27.85 27.14
N PRO A 85 -30.20 28.73 28.16
CA PRO A 85 -31.08 28.52 29.29
C PRO A 85 -32.52 28.64 28.77
N THR A 86 -33.29 27.56 28.90
CA THR A 86 -34.74 27.62 28.74
C THR A 86 -35.25 28.65 29.74
N VAL A 87 -35.69 29.80 29.23
CA VAL A 87 -36.36 30.82 30.04
C VAL A 87 -37.74 30.25 30.36
N GLU A 88 -37.91 29.75 31.60
CA GLU A 88 -39.23 29.53 32.23
C GLU A 88 -39.89 30.86 32.59
#